data_AF-A0AAU8PFK4-F1
#
_entry.id   AF-A0AAU8PFK4-F1
#
_cell.length_a   1.000
_cell.length_b   1.000
_cell.length_c   1.000
_cell.angle_alpha   90.00
_cell.angle_beta   90.00
_cell.angle_gamma   90.00
#
_symmetry.space_group_name_H-M   'P 1'
#
loop_
_entity.id
_entity.type
_entity.pdbx_description
1 polymer ?
#
loop_
_entity_poly.entity_id
_entity_poly.type
_entity_poly.pdbx_seq_one_letter_code
_entity_poly.pdbx_strand_id
1 'polypeptide(L)'
;MAIVGQRYAYRERARMLGEPVVPVIVVKEGPPRSRKVRIRHLDGEYEGFEEWVPKSRLVAPWEEVNAFCDDERRLLNAVKASGDVQGSIIYKAAEEVFGAIAELFGEELIFFGWKAIEQNLIIIKDFEKSVHKLGLGREELLSEPHAFIDRYGDYKAPFHVSERVVKDFCKRFPKEILRYIQLEENKLRQEAISASTLYEQEFAEEWLVKKKPVFALVREWCGEKALAEFNEVAELRKEIRRLQALIEATARWLKDAGHPVKASLLLKELRRATNCSEYEES
;
A
#
# COMPACT_ATOMS: atom_id res chain seq x y z
N MET A 1 11.55 1.59 27.45
CA MET A 1 11.96 2.59 28.47
C MET A 1 13.45 2.37 28.73
N ALA A 2 14.23 3.43 28.93
CA ALA A 2 15.65 3.29 29.27
C ALA A 2 15.78 2.98 30.77
N ILE A 3 16.43 1.87 31.12
CA ILE A 3 16.54 1.39 32.50
C ILE A 3 17.85 1.94 33.10
N VAL A 4 17.75 2.59 34.26
CA VAL A 4 18.91 3.08 35.00
C VAL A 4 19.79 1.89 35.42
N GLY A 5 21.10 2.00 35.19
CA GLY A 5 22.07 0.95 35.44
C GLY A 5 22.28 -0.02 34.27
N GLN A 6 21.45 0.03 33.23
CA GLN A 6 21.60 -0.82 32.05
C GLN A 6 22.53 -0.20 31.00
N ARG A 7 23.26 -1.06 30.26
CA ARG A 7 24.10 -0.69 29.14
C ARG A 7 23.28 -0.56 27.86
N TYR A 8 23.57 0.47 27.08
CA TYR A 8 22.93 0.73 25.79
C TYR A 8 23.99 1.03 24.72
N ALA A 9 23.64 0.72 23.48
CA ALA A 9 24.30 1.23 22.30
C ALA A 9 23.89 2.69 22.07
N TYR A 10 24.87 3.59 22.07
CA TYR A 10 24.70 5.03 21.84
C TYR A 10 25.17 5.43 20.46
N ARG A 11 24.40 6.30 19.81
CA ARG A 11 24.79 7.00 18.57
C ARG A 11 24.41 8.48 18.68
N GLU A 12 25.38 9.35 18.45
CA GLU A 12 25.16 10.80 18.50
C GLU A 12 24.06 11.24 17.51
N ARG A 13 24.10 10.69 16.30
CA ARG A 13 23.06 10.87 15.29
C ARG A 13 22.27 9.58 15.12
N ALA A 14 21.25 9.39 15.95
CA ALA A 14 20.40 8.20 15.95
C ALA A 14 19.88 7.77 14.57
N ARG A 15 19.68 8.73 13.64
CA ARG A 15 19.16 8.49 12.28
C ARG A 15 20.24 8.17 11.23
N MET A 16 21.52 8.25 11.56
CA MET A 16 22.61 7.87 10.66
C MET A 16 22.82 6.35 10.79
N LEU A 17 22.11 5.57 9.99
CA LEU A 17 22.23 4.11 10.00
C LEU A 17 23.63 3.67 9.57
N GLY A 18 24.12 2.56 10.13
CA GLY A 18 25.41 1.98 9.78
C GLY A 18 26.63 2.67 10.39
N GLU A 19 26.46 3.83 11.05
CA GLU A 19 27.53 4.41 11.88
C GLU A 19 27.80 3.53 13.11
N PRO A 20 29.06 3.45 13.57
CA PRO A 20 29.40 2.70 14.76
C PRO A 20 28.64 3.23 15.98
N VAL A 21 28.36 2.31 16.90
CA VAL A 21 27.70 2.61 18.18
C VAL A 21 28.69 2.39 19.31
N VAL A 22 28.59 3.20 20.35
CA VAL A 22 29.49 3.12 21.53
C VAL A 22 28.73 2.67 22.77
N PRO A 23 29.37 1.93 23.69
CA PRO A 23 28.72 1.48 24.91
C PRO A 23 28.57 2.62 25.91
N VAL A 24 27.35 2.81 26.42
CA VAL A 24 27.06 3.76 27.50
C VAL A 24 26.23 3.09 28.58
N ILE A 25 26.29 3.58 29.82
CA ILE A 25 25.39 3.18 30.91
C ILE A 25 24.45 4.34 31.25
N VAL A 26 23.17 4.04 31.47
CA VAL A 26 22.20 5.04 31.91
C VAL A 26 22.38 5.28 33.41
N VAL A 27 22.77 6.48 33.80
CA VAL A 27 23.02 6.86 35.21
C VAL A 27 21.77 7.43 35.86
N LYS A 28 20.96 8.19 35.12
CA LYS A 28 19.78 8.85 35.68
C LYS A 28 18.71 9.12 34.62
N GLU A 29 17.45 9.00 35.00
CA GLU A 29 16.34 9.47 34.16
C GLU A 29 16.16 10.99 34.28
N GLY A 30 15.86 11.64 33.15
CA GLY A 30 15.59 13.08 33.13
C GLY A 30 14.26 13.44 33.80
N PRO A 31 14.03 14.75 34.05
CA PRO A 31 12.75 15.22 34.57
C PRO A 31 11.57 14.74 33.70
N PRO A 32 10.36 14.62 34.28
CA PRO A 32 9.16 14.28 33.52
C PRO A 32 9.03 15.14 32.26
N ARG A 33 8.64 14.53 31.13
CA ARG A 33 8.50 15.15 29.80
C ARG A 33 9.77 15.59 29.09
N SER A 34 10.94 15.60 29.74
CA SER A 34 12.20 16.01 29.08
C SER A 34 12.65 15.08 27.94
N ARG A 35 12.21 13.81 27.97
CA ARG A 35 12.66 12.72 27.07
C ARG A 35 14.19 12.56 27.03
N LYS A 36 14.90 13.03 28.06
CA LYS A 36 16.35 12.91 28.20
C LYS A 36 16.72 11.88 29.26
N VAL A 37 17.94 11.38 29.15
CA VAL A 37 18.60 10.50 30.11
C VAL A 37 20.03 10.97 30.30
N ARG A 38 20.54 10.83 31.52
CA ARG A 38 21.95 11.04 31.81
C ARG A 38 22.66 9.73 31.55
N ILE A 39 23.63 9.76 30.65
CA ILE A 39 24.45 8.60 30.30
C ILE A 39 25.87 8.82 30.82
N ARG A 40 26.60 7.72 31.00
CA ARG A 40 28.06 7.71 31.19
C ARG A 40 28.67 6.86 30.09
N HIS A 41 29.65 7.40 29.38
CA HIS A 41 30.42 6.68 28.36
C HIS A 41 31.32 5.64 29.02
N LEU A 42 31.35 4.43 28.46
CA LEU A 42 32.11 3.30 29.00
C LEU A 42 33.39 2.99 28.22
N ASP A 43 33.62 3.67 27.10
CA ASP A 43 34.75 3.41 26.20
C ASP A 43 35.07 4.67 25.38
N GLY A 44 36.27 4.69 24.78
CA GLY A 44 36.75 5.75 23.89
C GLY A 44 37.30 7.00 24.59
N GLU A 45 37.48 8.08 23.83
CA GLU A 45 38.08 9.34 24.31
C GLU A 45 37.26 10.03 25.42
N TYR A 46 35.98 9.67 25.55
CA TYR A 46 35.05 10.23 26.52
C TYR A 46 34.78 9.27 27.69
N GLU A 47 35.57 8.22 27.89
CA GLU A 47 35.35 7.26 28.99
C GLU A 47 35.14 7.96 30.34
N GLY A 48 34.06 7.60 31.04
CA GLY A 48 33.67 8.20 32.32
C GLY A 48 32.95 9.55 32.23
N PHE A 49 32.92 10.20 31.07
CA PHE A 49 32.18 11.44 30.85
C PHE A 49 30.67 11.20 30.96
N GLU A 50 29.98 12.12 31.63
CA GLU A 50 28.54 12.07 31.79
C GLU A 50 27.84 13.24 31.12
N GLU A 51 26.79 12.94 30.36
CA GLU A 51 26.02 13.97 29.66
C GLU A 51 24.53 13.63 29.59
N TRP A 52 23.72 14.66 29.32
CA TRP A 52 22.29 14.53 29.12
C TRP A 52 21.96 14.40 27.63
N VAL A 53 21.54 13.21 27.22
CA VAL A 53 21.19 12.92 25.83
C VAL A 53 19.70 12.65 25.65
N PRO A 54 19.12 12.94 24.48
CA PRO A 54 17.79 12.45 24.14
C PRO A 54 17.74 10.92 24.16
N LYS A 55 16.66 10.34 24.71
CA LYS A 55 16.45 8.88 24.75
C LYS A 55 16.51 8.22 23.37
N SER A 56 16.18 8.95 22.30
CA SER A 56 16.25 8.46 20.93
C SER A 56 17.67 8.14 20.44
N ARG A 57 18.72 8.61 21.14
CA ARG A 57 20.13 8.28 20.84
C ARG A 57 20.57 6.92 21.40
N LEU A 58 19.77 6.32 22.27
CA LEU A 58 19.96 4.95 22.74
C LEU A 58 19.23 4.01 21.78
N VAL A 59 19.97 3.38 20.87
CA VAL A 59 19.40 2.67 19.71
C VAL A 59 19.03 1.22 20.01
N ALA A 60 19.74 0.57 20.93
CA ALA A 60 19.45 -0.79 21.40
C ALA A 60 20.09 -1.03 22.78
N PRO A 61 19.61 -2.02 23.57
CA PRO A 61 20.39 -2.59 24.67
C PRO A 61 21.76 -3.07 24.18
N TRP A 62 22.80 -2.91 25.00
CA TRP A 62 24.15 -3.32 24.58
C TRP A 62 24.26 -4.82 24.33
N GLU A 63 23.47 -5.62 25.06
CA GLU A 63 23.39 -7.07 24.90
C GLU A 63 22.85 -7.47 23.51
N GLU A 64 22.08 -6.59 22.87
CA GLU A 64 21.48 -6.80 21.54
C GLU A 64 22.24 -6.06 20.43
N VAL A 65 23.40 -5.44 20.73
CA VAL A 65 24.10 -4.54 19.80
C VAL A 65 24.48 -5.22 18.48
N ASN A 66 24.93 -6.48 18.54
CA ASN A 66 25.31 -7.22 17.34
C ASN A 66 24.09 -7.50 16.45
N ALA A 67 22.99 -7.96 17.04
CA ALA A 67 21.75 -8.20 16.31
C ALA A 67 21.20 -6.91 15.68
N PHE A 68 21.26 -5.79 16.42
CA PHE A 68 20.89 -4.47 15.90
C PHE A 68 21.78 -4.05 14.71
N CYS A 69 23.10 -4.18 14.82
CA CYS A 69 24.02 -3.83 13.74
C CYS A 69 23.84 -4.71 12.51
N ASP A 70 23.54 -6.00 12.69
CA ASP A 70 23.25 -6.92 11.59
C ASP A 70 21.91 -6.59 10.90
N ASP A 71 20.87 -6.22 11.67
CA ASP A 71 19.60 -5.71 11.13
C ASP A 71 19.82 -4.45 10.28
N GLU A 72 20.57 -3.46 10.79
CA GLU A 72 20.89 -2.25 10.03
C GLU A 72 21.69 -2.56 8.75
N ARG A 73 22.65 -3.50 8.83
CA ARG A 73 23.46 -3.89 7.66
C ARG A 73 22.58 -4.53 6.57
N ARG A 74 21.67 -5.43 6.95
CA ARG A 74 20.73 -6.07 6.02
C ARG A 74 19.82 -5.02 5.37
N LEU A 75 19.28 -4.10 6.17
CA LEU A 75 18.46 -2.99 5.69
C LEU A 75 19.21 -2.12 4.68
N LEU A 76 20.42 -1.66 5.03
CA LEU A 76 21.22 -0.80 4.15
C LEU A 76 21.58 -1.50 2.83
N ASN A 77 21.89 -2.80 2.87
CA ASN A 77 22.15 -3.58 1.67
C ASN A 77 20.91 -3.67 0.77
N ALA A 78 19.73 -3.92 1.34
CA ALA A 78 18.48 -3.96 0.59
C ALA A 78 18.15 -2.60 -0.06
N VAL A 79 18.31 -1.51 0.70
CA VAL A 79 18.06 -0.14 0.20
C VAL A 79 19.02 0.21 -0.92
N LYS A 80 20.31 -0.10 -0.75
CA LYS A 80 21.31 0.12 -1.79
C LYS A 80 21.00 -0.66 -3.07
N ALA A 81 20.58 -1.91 -2.94
CA ALA A 81 20.18 -2.74 -4.08
C ALA A 81 18.93 -2.22 -4.79
N SER A 82 18.04 -1.54 -4.05
CA SER A 82 16.80 -0.99 -4.60
C SER A 82 17.00 0.24 -5.49
N GLY A 83 18.06 1.02 -5.27
CA GLY A 83 18.26 2.30 -5.94
C GLY A 83 17.24 3.37 -5.55
N ASP A 84 17.23 4.48 -6.30
CA ASP A 84 16.25 5.55 -6.15
C ASP A 84 15.14 5.41 -7.19
N VAL A 85 14.02 4.83 -6.76
CA VAL A 85 12.85 4.53 -7.60
C VAL A 85 11.64 5.37 -7.22
N GLN A 86 11.75 6.13 -6.13
CA GLN A 86 10.63 6.85 -5.54
C GLN A 86 10.08 7.88 -6.53
N GLY A 87 8.74 7.93 -6.62
CA GLY A 87 8.07 8.89 -7.51
C GLY A 87 8.06 8.51 -8.99
N SER A 88 8.79 7.46 -9.39
CA SER A 88 8.71 6.89 -10.74
C SER A 88 7.29 6.35 -11.04
N ILE A 89 6.97 6.19 -12.33
CA ILE A 89 5.67 5.65 -12.75
C ILE A 89 5.51 4.20 -12.27
N ILE A 90 6.57 3.39 -12.35
CA ILE A 90 6.55 1.98 -11.92
C ILE A 90 6.29 1.89 -10.41
N TYR A 91 6.95 2.74 -9.61
CA TYR A 91 6.74 2.80 -8.17
C TYR A 91 5.27 3.13 -7.82
N LYS A 92 4.73 4.18 -8.43
CA LYS A 92 3.33 4.58 -8.23
C LYS A 92 2.35 3.52 -8.73
N ALA A 93 2.66 2.83 -9.83
CA ALA A 93 1.81 1.77 -10.37
C ALA A 93 1.78 0.55 -9.44
N ALA A 94 2.92 0.21 -8.83
CA ALA A 94 2.98 -0.83 -7.82
C ALA A 94 2.17 -0.47 -6.56
N GLU A 95 2.17 0.80 -6.12
CA GLU A 95 1.30 1.28 -5.04
C GLU A 95 -0.19 1.07 -5.35
N GLU A 96 -0.64 1.38 -6.56
CA GLU A 96 -2.03 1.13 -6.97
C GLU A 96 -2.40 -0.36 -6.92
N VAL A 97 -1.50 -1.23 -7.38
CA VAL A 97 -1.73 -2.67 -7.33
C VAL A 97 -1.79 -3.17 -5.88
N PHE A 98 -0.90 -2.71 -5.01
CA PHE A 98 -0.97 -3.05 -3.58
C PHE A 98 -2.25 -2.54 -2.92
N GLY A 99 -2.72 -1.33 -3.28
CA GLY A 99 -4.01 -0.81 -2.85
C GLY A 99 -5.19 -1.69 -3.27
N ALA A 100 -5.22 -2.12 -4.53
CA ALA A 100 -6.23 -3.04 -5.05
C ALA A 100 -6.21 -4.40 -4.33
N ILE A 101 -5.02 -4.93 -4.05
CA ILE A 101 -4.84 -6.19 -3.32
C ILE A 101 -5.27 -6.05 -1.86
N ALA A 102 -4.95 -4.93 -1.20
CA ALA A 102 -5.42 -4.66 0.15
C ALA A 102 -6.96 -4.61 0.22
N GLU A 103 -7.61 -3.97 -0.77
CA GLU A 103 -9.08 -3.95 -0.86
C GLU A 103 -9.67 -5.36 -1.09
N LEU A 104 -9.05 -6.15 -1.99
CA LEU A 104 -9.48 -7.52 -2.27
C LEU A 104 -9.43 -8.44 -1.04
N PHE A 105 -8.35 -8.37 -0.27
CA PHE A 105 -8.14 -9.24 0.89
C PHE A 105 -8.65 -8.66 2.21
N GLY A 106 -9.12 -7.41 2.20
CA GLY A 106 -9.63 -6.68 3.37
C GLY A 106 -8.56 -6.32 4.40
N GLU A 107 -7.27 -6.46 4.08
CA GLU A 107 -6.14 -6.14 4.94
C GLU A 107 -4.88 -5.80 4.12
N GLU A 108 -4.07 -4.87 4.60
CA GLU A 108 -2.80 -4.48 3.98
C GLU A 108 -1.69 -5.47 4.38
N LEU A 109 -1.43 -6.45 3.50
CA LEU A 109 -0.44 -7.51 3.71
C LEU A 109 0.92 -7.18 3.09
N ILE A 110 0.92 -6.35 2.05
CA ILE A 110 2.08 -6.01 1.24
C ILE A 110 2.02 -4.53 0.87
N PHE A 111 3.12 -3.82 1.08
CA PHE A 111 3.19 -2.36 0.92
C PHE A 111 4.65 -1.89 0.80
N PHE A 112 4.86 -0.61 0.48
CA PHE A 112 6.17 0.02 0.56
C PHE A 112 6.43 0.61 1.94
N GLY A 113 7.68 0.55 2.40
CA GLY A 113 8.01 0.92 3.77
C GLY A 113 7.64 2.35 4.17
N TRP A 114 7.02 2.49 5.34
CA TRP A 114 6.57 3.78 5.87
C TRP A 114 7.72 4.69 6.35
N LYS A 115 8.84 4.11 6.77
CA LYS A 115 10.01 4.89 7.20
C LYS A 115 10.74 5.39 5.96
N ALA A 116 11.26 6.62 6.01
CA ALA A 116 12.01 7.22 4.90
C ALA A 116 13.11 6.30 4.31
N ILE A 117 13.81 5.54 5.16
CA ILE A 117 14.84 4.59 4.72
C ILE A 117 14.28 3.32 4.06
N GLU A 118 13.04 2.93 4.38
CA GLU A 118 12.37 1.73 3.87
C GLU A 118 11.45 2.03 2.68
N GLN A 119 11.31 3.29 2.25
CA GLN A 119 10.34 3.71 1.21
C GLN A 119 10.52 2.99 -0.12
N ASN A 120 11.74 2.59 -0.47
CA ASN A 120 12.00 1.87 -1.71
C ASN A 120 11.98 0.33 -1.52
N LEU A 121 11.63 -0.17 -0.34
CA LEU A 121 11.56 -1.59 -0.06
C LEU A 121 10.13 -2.08 -0.09
N ILE A 122 9.93 -3.26 -0.67
CA ILE A 122 8.71 -4.01 -0.46
C ILE A 122 8.73 -4.61 0.94
N ILE A 123 7.62 -4.47 1.66
CA ILE A 123 7.39 -5.09 2.95
C ILE A 123 6.22 -6.06 2.82
N ILE A 124 6.42 -7.30 3.22
CA ILE A 124 5.36 -8.29 3.41
C ILE A 124 5.24 -8.53 4.91
N LYS A 125 4.13 -8.09 5.48
CA LYS A 125 3.87 -8.19 6.93
C LYS A 125 3.57 -9.63 7.32
N ASP A 126 4.06 -10.11 8.46
CA ASP A 126 3.82 -11.49 8.92
C ASP A 126 4.05 -12.50 7.76
N PHE A 127 5.31 -12.61 7.35
CA PHE A 127 5.72 -13.21 6.08
C PHE A 127 5.05 -14.55 5.80
N GLU A 128 5.07 -15.48 6.75
CA GLU A 128 4.53 -16.83 6.56
C GLU A 128 3.02 -16.80 6.31
N LYS A 129 2.26 -15.99 7.07
CA LYS A 129 0.82 -15.86 6.91
C LYS A 129 0.47 -15.20 5.58
N SER A 130 1.16 -14.10 5.26
CA SER A 130 0.85 -13.28 4.08
C SER A 130 1.24 -13.97 2.77
N VAL A 131 2.39 -14.64 2.73
CA VAL A 131 2.80 -15.42 1.54
C VAL A 131 1.80 -16.53 1.24
N HIS A 132 1.35 -17.25 2.27
CA HIS A 132 0.31 -18.27 2.10
C HIS A 132 -1.02 -17.65 1.60
N LYS A 133 -1.49 -16.57 2.24
CA LYS A 133 -2.77 -15.93 1.89
C LYS A 133 -2.76 -15.31 0.49
N LEU A 134 -1.65 -14.68 0.09
CA LEU A 134 -1.46 -14.09 -1.23
C LEU A 134 -1.10 -15.15 -2.29
N GLY A 135 -0.78 -16.38 -1.88
CA GLY A 135 -0.30 -17.44 -2.77
C GLY A 135 1.00 -17.07 -3.48
N LEU A 136 1.94 -16.45 -2.76
CA LEU A 136 3.26 -16.10 -3.29
C LEU A 136 4.24 -17.27 -3.14
N GLY A 137 5.26 -17.33 -4.00
CA GLY A 137 6.30 -18.35 -3.94
C GLY A 137 7.26 -18.11 -2.76
N ARG A 138 7.06 -18.82 -1.64
CA ARG A 138 7.89 -18.68 -0.43
C ARG A 138 9.38 -18.82 -0.71
N GLU A 139 9.78 -19.93 -1.33
CA GLU A 139 11.20 -20.23 -1.60
C GLU A 139 11.81 -19.23 -2.58
N GLU A 140 11.03 -18.75 -3.55
CA GLU A 140 11.48 -17.73 -4.49
C GLU A 140 11.79 -16.41 -3.78
N LEU A 141 10.91 -15.96 -2.88
CA LEU A 141 11.11 -14.75 -2.07
C LEU A 141 12.31 -14.90 -1.13
N LEU A 142 12.46 -16.05 -0.47
CA LEU A 142 13.59 -16.29 0.43
C LEU A 142 14.94 -16.40 -0.31
N SER A 143 14.92 -16.81 -1.58
CA SER A 143 16.11 -16.90 -2.43
C SER A 143 16.59 -15.54 -2.96
N GLU A 144 15.78 -14.49 -2.79
CA GLU A 144 16.06 -13.18 -3.36
C GLU A 144 17.29 -12.50 -2.71
N PRO A 145 18.29 -12.08 -3.51
CA PRO A 145 19.43 -11.33 -2.99
C PRO A 145 19.01 -10.08 -2.22
N HIS A 146 19.61 -9.90 -1.04
CA HIS A 146 19.36 -8.78 -0.13
C HIS A 146 17.94 -8.72 0.46
N ALA A 147 17.11 -9.73 0.23
CA ALA A 147 15.90 -9.92 1.00
C ALA A 147 16.21 -10.50 2.39
N PHE A 148 15.39 -10.15 3.37
CA PHE A 148 15.50 -10.70 4.72
C PHE A 148 14.17 -10.61 5.46
N ILE A 149 13.98 -11.47 6.45
CA ILE A 149 12.92 -11.36 7.45
C ILE A 149 13.51 -10.65 8.67
N ASP A 150 12.87 -9.57 9.10
CA ASP A 150 13.28 -8.87 10.31
C ASP A 150 12.78 -9.58 11.58
N ARG A 151 13.23 -9.11 12.74
CA ARG A 151 12.87 -9.71 14.03
C ARG A 151 11.39 -9.65 14.40
N TYR A 152 10.59 -8.88 13.66
CA TYR A 152 9.14 -8.79 13.86
C TYR A 152 8.37 -9.74 12.94
N GLY A 153 9.07 -10.51 12.11
CA GLY A 153 8.46 -11.43 11.15
C GLY A 153 8.08 -10.77 9.82
N ASP A 154 8.47 -9.51 9.61
CA ASP A 154 8.20 -8.80 8.37
C ASP A 154 9.31 -9.06 7.38
N TYR A 155 8.95 -9.50 6.18
CA TYR A 155 9.87 -9.67 5.08
C TYR A 155 10.10 -8.34 4.39
N LYS A 156 11.36 -8.07 4.07
CA LYS A 156 11.81 -6.86 3.38
C LYS A 156 12.69 -7.24 2.21
N ALA A 157 12.45 -6.64 1.06
CA ALA A 157 13.29 -6.84 -0.10
C ALA A 157 13.41 -5.59 -0.98
N PRO A 158 14.41 -5.54 -1.89
CA PRO A 158 14.58 -4.40 -2.78
C PRO A 158 13.42 -4.25 -3.78
N PHE A 159 13.26 -3.04 -4.34
CA PHE A 159 12.10 -2.68 -5.17
C PHE A 159 11.83 -3.59 -6.37
N HIS A 160 12.84 -4.17 -7.03
CA HIS A 160 12.64 -5.01 -8.21
C HIS A 160 11.78 -6.25 -7.94
N VAL A 161 11.74 -6.72 -6.69
CA VAL A 161 10.83 -7.79 -6.24
C VAL A 161 9.37 -7.35 -6.38
N SER A 162 9.07 -6.09 -6.04
CA SER A 162 7.74 -5.50 -6.18
C SER A 162 7.26 -5.55 -7.62
N GLU A 163 8.10 -5.20 -8.59
CA GLU A 163 7.73 -5.25 -10.00
C GLU A 163 7.33 -6.67 -10.45
N ARG A 164 8.07 -7.68 -9.98
CA ARG A 164 7.74 -9.10 -10.23
C ARG A 164 6.41 -9.49 -9.59
N VAL A 165 6.22 -9.15 -8.32
CA VAL A 165 5.03 -9.48 -7.53
C VAL A 165 3.77 -8.79 -8.08
N VAL A 166 3.83 -7.49 -8.41
CA VAL A 166 2.66 -6.77 -8.94
C VAL A 166 2.25 -7.28 -10.32
N LYS A 167 3.20 -7.68 -11.16
CA LYS A 167 2.89 -8.32 -12.45
C LYS A 167 2.24 -9.70 -12.27
N ASP A 168 2.64 -10.47 -11.26
CA ASP A 168 1.94 -11.72 -10.90
C ASP A 168 0.49 -11.45 -10.46
N PHE A 169 0.29 -10.47 -9.58
CA PHE A 169 -1.04 -10.06 -9.14
C PHE A 169 -1.92 -9.58 -10.29
N CYS A 170 -1.40 -8.74 -11.20
CA CYS A 170 -2.14 -8.29 -12.38
C CYS A 170 -2.58 -9.46 -13.29
N LYS A 171 -1.80 -10.54 -13.36
CA LYS A 171 -2.18 -11.74 -14.13
C LYS A 171 -3.22 -12.60 -13.41
N ARG A 172 -3.16 -12.69 -12.08
CA ARG A 172 -4.02 -13.54 -11.27
C ARG A 172 -5.36 -12.90 -10.91
N PHE A 173 -5.38 -11.58 -10.69
CA PHE A 173 -6.54 -10.80 -10.26
C PHE A 173 -6.81 -9.60 -11.19
N PRO A 174 -6.83 -9.77 -12.53
CA PRO A 174 -6.94 -8.65 -13.45
C PRO A 174 -8.27 -7.91 -13.28
N LYS A 175 -9.38 -8.63 -13.03
CA LYS A 175 -10.72 -8.02 -12.95
C LYS A 175 -10.84 -7.12 -11.72
N GLU A 176 -10.33 -7.58 -10.59
CA GLU A 176 -10.34 -6.88 -9.30
C GLU A 176 -9.46 -5.62 -9.37
N ILE A 177 -8.26 -5.74 -9.94
CA ILE A 177 -7.31 -4.63 -10.10
C ILE A 177 -7.84 -3.58 -11.10
N LEU A 178 -8.37 -4.01 -12.25
CA LEU A 178 -8.97 -3.10 -13.23
C LEU A 178 -10.18 -2.37 -12.66
N ARG A 179 -11.01 -3.07 -11.87
CA ARG A 179 -12.14 -2.47 -11.15
C ARG A 179 -11.67 -1.41 -10.17
N TYR A 180 -10.66 -1.72 -9.35
CA TYR A 180 -10.09 -0.77 -8.39
C TYR A 180 -9.62 0.51 -9.08
N ILE A 181 -8.80 0.38 -10.13
CA ILE A 181 -8.29 1.54 -10.89
C ILE A 181 -9.42 2.34 -11.52
N GLN A 182 -10.43 1.67 -12.07
CA GLN A 182 -11.58 2.35 -12.65
C GLN A 182 -12.35 3.16 -11.61
N LEU A 183 -12.47 2.65 -10.38
CA LEU A 183 -13.09 3.36 -9.26
C LEU A 183 -12.24 4.56 -8.84
N GLU A 184 -10.94 4.40 -8.65
CA GLU A 184 -10.03 5.50 -8.30
C GLU A 184 -10.01 6.60 -9.37
N GLU A 185 -9.96 6.23 -10.65
CA GLU A 185 -10.03 7.20 -11.74
C GLU A 185 -11.38 7.93 -11.77
N ASN A 186 -12.49 7.22 -11.51
CA ASN A 186 -13.81 7.83 -11.45
C ASN A 186 -13.97 8.78 -10.26
N LYS A 187 -13.41 8.45 -9.09
CA LYS A 187 -13.39 9.34 -7.91
C LYS A 187 -12.68 10.64 -8.24
N LEU A 188 -11.47 10.57 -8.79
CA LEU A 188 -10.70 11.75 -9.18
C LEU A 188 -11.43 12.61 -10.23
N ARG A 189 -12.11 11.97 -11.20
CA ARG A 189 -12.96 12.70 -12.18
C ARG A 189 -14.15 13.37 -11.52
N GLN A 190 -14.81 12.70 -10.58
CA GLN A 190 -15.93 13.28 -9.84
C GLN A 190 -15.47 14.47 -9.00
N GLU A 191 -14.35 14.36 -8.28
CA GLU A 191 -13.76 15.45 -7.50
C GLU A 191 -13.47 16.68 -8.36
N ALA A 192 -12.93 16.49 -9.57
CA ALA A 192 -12.70 17.59 -10.51
C ALA A 192 -14.01 18.27 -10.96
N ILE A 193 -15.10 17.53 -11.13
CA ILE A 193 -16.40 18.07 -11.55
C ILE A 193 -17.15 18.74 -10.39
N SER A 194 -17.08 18.15 -9.19
CA SER A 194 -17.82 18.60 -8.01
C SER A 194 -17.03 19.57 -7.12
N ALA A 195 -15.85 20.00 -7.55
CA ALA A 195 -15.00 20.93 -6.83
C ALA A 195 -15.77 22.22 -6.50
N SER A 196 -15.64 22.68 -5.26
CA SER A 196 -16.34 23.88 -4.77
C SER A 196 -15.57 25.16 -5.10
N THR A 197 -14.26 25.03 -5.39
CA THR A 197 -13.36 26.12 -5.74
C THR A 197 -12.53 25.79 -6.98
N LEU A 198 -12.07 26.83 -7.68
CA LEU A 198 -11.15 26.68 -8.82
C LEU A 198 -9.85 25.97 -8.42
N TYR A 199 -9.33 26.22 -7.21
CA TYR A 199 -8.13 25.56 -6.71
C TYR A 199 -8.31 24.04 -6.54
N GLU A 200 -9.43 23.62 -5.96
CA GLU A 200 -9.76 22.19 -5.82
C GLU A 200 -9.89 21.51 -7.18
N GLN A 201 -10.52 22.20 -8.15
CA GLN A 201 -10.67 21.71 -9.52
C GLN A 201 -9.30 21.54 -10.19
N GLU A 202 -8.47 22.58 -10.20
CA GLU A 202 -7.13 22.56 -10.81
C GLU A 202 -6.25 21.46 -10.18
N PHE A 203 -6.32 21.29 -8.86
CA PHE A 203 -5.59 20.24 -8.16
C PHE A 203 -6.06 18.85 -8.60
N ALA A 204 -7.37 18.58 -8.62
CA ALA A 204 -7.91 17.29 -9.05
C ALA A 204 -7.57 16.99 -10.53
N GLU A 205 -7.64 17.99 -11.41
CA GLU A 205 -7.24 17.86 -12.82
C GLU A 205 -5.73 17.55 -12.96
N GLU A 206 -4.87 18.23 -12.20
CA GLU A 206 -3.43 17.95 -12.20
C GLU A 206 -3.14 16.52 -11.71
N TRP A 207 -3.84 16.08 -10.66
CA TRP A 207 -3.72 14.70 -10.16
C TRP A 207 -4.19 13.65 -11.17
N LEU A 208 -5.29 13.91 -11.88
CA LEU A 208 -5.73 13.06 -12.99
C LEU A 208 -4.65 12.95 -14.06
N VAL A 209 -4.03 14.06 -14.47
CA VAL A 209 -2.93 14.06 -15.45
C VAL A 209 -1.75 13.23 -14.95
N LYS A 210 -1.39 13.34 -13.67
CA LYS A 210 -0.30 12.56 -13.06
C LYS A 210 -0.61 11.07 -12.94
N LYS A 211 -1.86 10.69 -12.65
CA LYS A 211 -2.28 9.29 -12.46
C LYS A 211 -2.58 8.55 -13.77
N LYS A 212 -2.94 9.25 -14.85
CA LYS A 212 -3.16 8.65 -16.18
C LYS A 212 -2.06 7.68 -16.63
N PRO A 213 -0.76 8.04 -16.65
CA PRO A 213 0.30 7.12 -17.06
C PRO A 213 0.47 5.94 -16.08
N VAL A 214 0.19 6.16 -14.79
CA VAL A 214 0.22 5.11 -13.76
C VAL A 214 -0.86 4.06 -14.03
N PHE A 215 -2.10 4.49 -14.22
CA PHE A 215 -3.22 3.59 -14.52
C PHE A 215 -3.06 2.89 -15.87
N ALA A 216 -2.46 3.56 -16.87
CA ALA A 216 -2.15 2.93 -18.15
C ALA A 216 -1.16 1.76 -17.98
N LEU A 217 -0.11 1.94 -17.18
CA LEU A 217 0.88 0.89 -16.91
C LEU A 217 0.27 -0.31 -16.19
N VAL A 218 -0.62 -0.10 -15.21
CA VAL A 218 -1.27 -1.23 -14.54
C VAL A 218 -2.22 -1.98 -15.47
N ARG A 219 -2.94 -1.27 -16.35
CA ARG A 219 -3.76 -1.90 -17.41
C ARG A 219 -2.91 -2.75 -18.35
N GLU A 220 -1.74 -2.24 -18.73
CA GLU A 220 -0.76 -2.99 -19.54
C GLU A 220 -0.35 -4.30 -18.83
N TRP A 221 -0.04 -4.25 -17.53
CA TRP A 221 0.32 -5.44 -16.76
C TRP A 221 -0.82 -6.46 -16.62
N CYS A 222 -2.08 -6.01 -16.58
CA CYS A 222 -3.24 -6.91 -16.59
C CYS A 222 -3.44 -7.61 -17.95
N GLY A 223 -2.87 -7.06 -19.01
CA GLY A 223 -2.90 -7.59 -20.36
C GLY A 223 -4.14 -7.19 -21.16
N GLU A 224 -3.96 -7.07 -22.48
CA GLU A 224 -4.99 -6.58 -23.42
C GLU A 224 -6.26 -7.41 -23.40
N LYS A 225 -6.14 -8.74 -23.30
CA LYS A 225 -7.30 -9.64 -23.28
C LYS A 225 -8.18 -9.37 -22.06
N ALA A 226 -7.59 -9.31 -20.87
CA ALA A 226 -8.35 -9.09 -19.65
C ALA A 226 -8.98 -7.69 -19.63
N LEU A 227 -8.27 -6.69 -20.16
CA LEU A 227 -8.79 -5.34 -20.33
C LEU A 227 -9.98 -5.29 -21.30
N ALA A 228 -9.90 -5.99 -22.43
CA ALA A 228 -11.00 -6.07 -23.39
C ALA A 228 -12.24 -6.72 -22.79
N GLU A 229 -12.08 -7.88 -22.14
CA GLU A 229 -13.19 -8.57 -21.44
C GLU A 229 -13.81 -7.69 -20.35
N PHE A 230 -12.98 -6.99 -19.56
CA PHE A 230 -13.47 -6.08 -18.53
C PHE A 230 -14.29 -4.92 -19.11
N ASN A 231 -13.80 -4.29 -20.18
CA ASN A 231 -14.49 -3.18 -20.85
C ASN A 231 -15.79 -3.65 -21.52
N GLU A 232 -15.80 -4.83 -22.13
CA GLU A 232 -16.99 -5.41 -22.74
C GLU A 232 -18.10 -5.61 -21.70
N VAL A 233 -17.77 -6.22 -20.54
CA VAL A 233 -18.72 -6.38 -19.43
C VAL A 233 -19.23 -5.03 -18.94
N ALA A 234 -18.37 -4.00 -18.87
CA ALA A 234 -18.78 -2.66 -18.46
C ALA A 234 -19.76 -2.01 -19.46
N GLU A 235 -19.52 -2.12 -20.76
CA GLU A 235 -20.39 -1.60 -21.80
C GLU A 235 -21.72 -2.38 -21.88
N LEU A 236 -21.69 -3.71 -21.76
CA LEU A 236 -22.92 -4.51 -21.68
C LEU A 236 -23.78 -4.11 -20.47
N ARG A 237 -23.17 -3.91 -19.30
CA ARG A 237 -23.89 -3.42 -18.10
C ARG A 237 -24.46 -2.01 -18.28
N LYS A 238 -23.77 -1.14 -19.03
CA LYS A 238 -24.29 0.19 -19.38
C LYS A 238 -25.49 0.09 -20.32
N GLU A 239 -25.41 -0.79 -21.31
CA GLU A 239 -26.50 -1.00 -22.26
C GLU A 239 -27.74 -1.62 -21.58
N ILE A 240 -27.55 -2.61 -20.70
CA ILE A 240 -28.63 -3.17 -19.89
C ILE A 240 -29.33 -2.07 -19.08
N ARG A 241 -28.57 -1.20 -18.39
CA ARG A 241 -29.14 -0.07 -17.64
C ARG A 241 -29.89 0.91 -18.53
N ARG A 242 -29.37 1.19 -19.74
CA ARG A 242 -30.04 2.05 -20.73
C ARG A 242 -31.38 1.47 -21.16
N LEU A 243 -31.43 0.17 -21.45
CA LEU A 243 -32.66 -0.55 -21.84
C LEU A 243 -33.67 -0.58 -20.69
N GLN A 244 -33.23 -0.85 -19.46
CA GLN A 244 -34.09 -0.77 -18.27
C GLN A 244 -34.73 0.63 -18.13
N ALA A 245 -33.93 1.69 -18.23
CA ALA A 245 -34.43 3.07 -18.15
C ALA A 245 -35.45 3.40 -19.25
N LEU A 246 -35.24 2.91 -20.48
CA LEU A 246 -36.16 3.11 -21.60
C LEU A 246 -37.49 2.37 -21.40
N ILE A 247 -37.45 1.14 -20.86
CA ILE A 247 -38.65 0.37 -20.52
C ILE A 247 -39.44 1.07 -19.41
N GLU A 248 -38.76 1.58 -18.38
CA GLU A 248 -39.40 2.36 -17.32
C GLU A 248 -40.04 3.66 -17.82
N ALA A 249 -39.36 4.37 -18.73
CA ALA A 249 -39.90 5.57 -19.36
C ALA A 249 -41.13 5.24 -20.22
N THR A 250 -41.11 4.12 -20.94
CA THR A 250 -42.24 3.63 -21.74
C THR A 250 -43.42 3.24 -20.83
N ALA A 251 -43.17 2.59 -19.70
CA ALA A 251 -44.22 2.28 -18.73
C ALA A 251 -44.87 3.56 -18.16
N ARG A 252 -44.05 4.59 -17.86
CA ARG A 252 -44.57 5.91 -17.44
C ARG A 252 -45.45 6.52 -18.52
N TRP A 253 -44.98 6.55 -19.78
CA TRP A 253 -45.75 7.06 -20.90
C TRP A 253 -47.09 6.31 -21.11
N LEU A 254 -47.08 4.98 -21.04
CA LEU A 254 -48.30 4.16 -21.13
C LEU A 254 -49.30 4.47 -20.01
N LYS A 255 -48.81 4.73 -18.79
CA LYS A 255 -49.65 5.10 -17.66
C LYS A 255 -50.31 6.47 -17.91
N ASP A 256 -49.52 7.45 -18.36
CA ASP A 256 -49.98 8.82 -18.64
C ASP A 256 -50.97 8.85 -19.83
N ALA A 257 -50.81 7.93 -20.80
CA ALA A 257 -51.74 7.72 -21.91
C ALA A 257 -53.02 6.95 -21.53
N GLY A 258 -53.25 6.64 -20.26
CA GLY A 258 -54.47 5.96 -19.79
C GLY A 258 -54.44 4.42 -19.91
N HIS A 259 -53.26 3.81 -20.01
CA HIS A 259 -53.08 2.35 -20.06
C HIS A 259 -52.34 1.80 -18.82
N PRO A 260 -52.85 2.00 -17.59
CA PRO A 260 -52.13 1.66 -16.36
C PRO A 260 -51.91 0.15 -16.16
N VAL A 261 -52.81 -0.69 -16.69
CA VAL A 261 -52.67 -2.16 -16.62
C VAL A 261 -51.50 -2.63 -17.49
N LYS A 262 -51.36 -2.09 -18.72
CA LYS A 262 -50.25 -2.41 -19.63
C LYS A 262 -48.91 -1.92 -19.07
N ALA A 263 -48.87 -0.72 -18.50
CA ALA A 263 -47.70 -0.20 -17.80
C ALA A 263 -47.26 -1.10 -16.63
N SER A 264 -48.22 -1.57 -15.83
CA SER A 264 -47.96 -2.44 -14.68
C SER A 264 -47.44 -3.82 -15.10
N LEU A 265 -47.97 -4.38 -16.20
CA LEU A 265 -47.49 -5.63 -16.77
C LEU A 265 -46.04 -5.50 -17.26
N LEU A 266 -45.72 -4.42 -17.97
CA LEU A 266 -44.37 -4.17 -18.49
C LEU A 266 -43.32 -4.06 -17.35
N LEU A 267 -43.65 -3.35 -16.27
CA LEU A 267 -42.78 -3.25 -15.09
C LEU A 267 -42.67 -4.56 -14.30
N LYS A 268 -43.65 -5.46 -14.42
CA LYS A 268 -43.60 -6.80 -13.82
C LYS A 268 -42.65 -7.70 -14.59
N GLU A 269 -42.72 -7.68 -15.92
CA GLU A 269 -41.79 -8.44 -16.77
C GLU A 269 -40.35 -7.94 -16.64
N LEU A 270 -40.15 -6.62 -16.57
CA LEU A 270 -38.82 -6.04 -16.32
C LEU A 270 -38.21 -6.58 -15.01
N ARG A 271 -38.97 -6.56 -13.91
CA ARG A 271 -38.53 -7.09 -12.62
C ARG A 271 -38.23 -8.59 -12.68
N ARG A 272 -39.02 -9.36 -13.41
CA ARG A 272 -38.78 -10.79 -13.60
C ARG A 272 -37.46 -11.05 -14.35
N ALA A 273 -37.19 -10.28 -15.41
CA ALA A 273 -35.95 -10.38 -16.17
C ALA A 273 -34.73 -10.00 -15.34
N THR A 274 -34.80 -8.93 -14.55
CA THR A 274 -33.72 -8.52 -13.64
C THR A 274 -33.45 -9.59 -12.58
N ASN A 275 -34.51 -10.13 -11.94
CA ASN A 275 -34.35 -11.16 -10.93
C ASN A 275 -33.72 -12.45 -11.50
N CYS A 276 -34.08 -12.89 -12.72
CA CYS A 276 -33.43 -14.06 -13.33
C CYS A 276 -31.93 -13.85 -13.57
N SER A 277 -31.51 -12.63 -13.91
CA SER A 277 -30.10 -12.29 -14.10
C SER A 277 -29.30 -12.31 -12.79
N GLU A 278 -29.90 -11.96 -11.65
CA GLU A 278 -29.21 -11.94 -10.35
C GLU A 278 -28.94 -13.35 -9.78
N TYR A 279 -29.78 -14.34 -10.12
CA TYR A 279 -29.59 -15.75 -9.70
C TYR A 279 -28.47 -16.48 -10.47
N GLU A 280 -28.06 -15.99 -11.64
CA GLU A 280 -26.97 -16.57 -12.44
C GLU A 280 -25.59 -15.96 -12.10
N GLU A 281 -25.55 -14.86 -11.34
CA GLU A 281 -24.32 -14.15 -10.92
C GLU A 281 -23.87 -14.48 -9.46
N SER A 282 -24.55 -15.40 -8.77
CA SER A 282 -24.23 -15.88 -7.39
C SER A 282 -23.42 -17.18 -7.40
#